data_AF-A0A367EUU5-F1
#
_entry.id   AF-A0A367EUU5-F1
#
_cell.length_a   1.000
_cell.length_b   1.000
_cell.length_c   1.000
_cell.angle_alpha   90.00
_cell.angle_beta   90.00
_cell.angle_gamma   90.00
#
_symmetry.space_group_name_H-M   'P 1'
#
loop_
_entity.id
_entity.type
_entity.pdbx_description
1 polymer ?
#
loop_
_entity_poly.entity_id
_entity_poly.type
_entity_poly.pdbx_seq_one_letter_code
_entity_poly.pdbx_strand_id
1 'polypeptide(L)'
;MSHPLDTQAAARRTPLSAEEKVRAEVNFVPLVAQHLVESGRFRVTADTPEMVELFQRVAHRVSATLQRPVVSYANGRDIVITFGQEQALGQERAPGLTS
;
A
#
# COMPACT_ATOMS: atom_id res chain seq x y z
N MET A 1 48.39 0.27 -4.59
CA MET A 1 47.53 1.36 -5.09
C MET A 1 46.15 1.16 -4.50
N SER A 2 45.80 1.97 -3.50
CA SER A 2 44.57 1.86 -2.74
C SER A 2 43.50 2.71 -3.42
N HIS A 3 42.43 2.08 -3.93
CA HIS A 3 41.28 2.83 -4.43
C HIS A 3 40.54 3.41 -3.22
N PRO A 4 40.37 4.74 -3.12
CA PRO A 4 39.43 5.29 -2.16
C PRO A 4 38.05 4.82 -2.59
N LEU A 5 37.37 4.10 -1.69
CA LEU A 5 35.94 3.89 -1.78
C LEU A 5 35.32 5.28 -1.68
N ASP A 6 35.02 5.89 -2.82
CA ASP A 6 34.10 7.01 -2.90
C ASP A 6 32.86 6.60 -2.11
N THR A 7 32.71 7.20 -0.94
CA THR A 7 31.50 7.24 -0.15
C THR A 7 30.38 7.65 -1.10
N GLN A 8 29.65 6.66 -1.61
CA GLN A 8 28.45 6.85 -2.42
C GLN A 8 27.54 7.75 -1.59
N ALA A 9 27.48 9.03 -1.96
CA ALA A 9 26.66 10.01 -1.30
C ALA A 9 25.25 9.42 -1.24
N ALA A 10 24.78 9.08 -0.04
CA ALA A 10 23.44 8.58 0.17
C ALA A 10 22.52 9.56 -0.55
N ALA A 11 21.83 9.10 -1.60
CA ALA A 11 20.95 9.94 -2.41
C ALA A 11 20.09 10.73 -1.43
N ARG A 12 20.28 12.06 -1.39
CA ARG A 12 19.52 12.93 -0.50
C ARG A 12 18.07 12.77 -0.93
N ARG A 13 17.32 11.97 -0.19
CA ARG A 13 15.90 11.73 -0.44
C ARG A 13 15.19 13.05 -0.15
N THR A 14 14.92 13.82 -1.18
CA THR A 14 14.08 15.01 -1.05
C THR A 14 12.67 14.53 -0.73
N PRO A 15 12.08 14.95 0.39
CA PRO A 15 10.69 14.60 0.70
C PRO A 15 9.77 15.18 -0.37
N LEU A 16 8.69 14.46 -0.69
CA LEU A 16 7.70 14.92 -1.65
C LEU A 16 6.98 16.15 -1.09
N SER A 17 6.86 17.20 -1.90
CA SER A 17 6.03 18.36 -1.61
C SER A 17 4.55 17.98 -1.57
N ALA A 18 3.70 18.79 -0.94
CA ALA A 18 2.27 18.53 -0.84
C ALA A 18 1.60 18.32 -2.22
N GLU A 19 1.94 19.15 -3.20
CA GLU A 19 1.43 18.99 -4.56
C GLU A 19 1.93 17.72 -5.24
N GLU A 20 3.20 17.35 -5.00
CA GLU A 20 3.78 16.13 -5.55
C GLU A 20 3.09 14.90 -4.96
N LYS A 21 2.71 14.93 -3.68
CA LYS A 21 1.90 13.87 -3.04
C LYS A 21 0.54 13.73 -3.71
N VAL A 22 -0.16 14.84 -3.98
CA VAL A 22 -1.48 14.82 -4.65
C VAL A 22 -1.35 14.27 -6.07
N ARG A 23 -0.36 14.74 -6.85
CA ARG A 23 -0.11 14.23 -8.20
C ARG A 23 0.27 12.75 -8.18
N ALA A 24 1.12 12.33 -7.24
CA ALA A 24 1.51 10.94 -7.10
C ALA A 24 0.30 10.06 -6.81
N GLU A 25 -0.56 10.45 -5.87
CA GLU A 25 -1.76 9.70 -5.51
C GLU A 25 -2.67 9.46 -6.74
N VAL A 26 -3.00 10.52 -7.49
CA VAL A 26 -3.84 10.43 -8.69
C VAL A 26 -3.23 9.48 -9.73
N ASN A 27 -1.92 9.51 -9.91
CA ASN A 27 -1.22 8.68 -10.89
C ASN A 27 -1.05 7.22 -10.45
N PHE A 28 -0.91 6.95 -9.15
CA PHE A 28 -0.71 5.58 -8.65
C PHE A 28 -2.01 4.78 -8.54
N VAL A 29 -3.16 5.43 -8.33
CA VAL A 29 -4.45 4.76 -8.24
C VAL A 29 -4.76 3.82 -9.41
N PRO A 30 -4.70 4.24 -10.69
CA PRO A 30 -4.98 3.34 -11.81
C PRO A 30 -3.98 2.19 -11.90
N LEU A 31 -2.70 2.44 -11.64
CA LEU A 31 -1.65 1.41 -11.67
C LEU A 31 -1.89 0.33 -10.62
N VAL A 32 -2.14 0.74 -9.37
CA VAL A 32 -2.40 -0.20 -8.27
C VAL A 32 -3.71 -0.95 -8.49
N ALA A 33 -4.76 -0.27 -8.98
CA ALA A 33 -6.03 -0.91 -9.30
C ALA A 33 -5.86 -2.00 -10.36
N GLN A 34 -5.12 -1.72 -11.44
CA GLN A 34 -4.83 -2.70 -12.48
C GLN A 34 -4.07 -3.90 -11.92
N HIS A 35 -2.96 -3.68 -11.20
CA HIS A 35 -2.18 -4.76 -10.60
C HIS A 35 -2.99 -5.61 -9.62
N LEU A 36 -3.88 -4.99 -8.84
CA LEU A 36 -4.77 -5.73 -7.95
C LEU A 36 -5.75 -6.61 -8.72
N VAL A 37 -6.34 -6.10 -9.81
CA VAL A 37 -7.25 -6.91 -10.63
C VAL A 37 -6.53 -8.08 -11.30
N GLU A 38 -5.30 -7.86 -11.78
CA GLU A 38 -4.53 -8.88 -12.51
C GLU A 38 -3.88 -9.92 -11.57
N SER A 39 -3.31 -9.48 -10.44
CA SER A 39 -2.48 -10.31 -9.57
C SER A 39 -3.05 -10.51 -8.15
N GLY A 40 -4.10 -9.78 -7.78
CA GLY A 40 -4.70 -9.79 -6.44
C GLY A 40 -3.88 -9.06 -5.37
N ARG A 41 -2.66 -8.63 -5.69
CA ARG A 41 -1.70 -8.02 -4.76
C ARG A 41 -0.78 -7.04 -5.47
N PHE A 42 -0.48 -5.93 -4.79
CA PHE A 42 0.54 -4.97 -5.15
C PHE A 42 1.54 -4.83 -3.99
N ARG A 43 2.83 -4.71 -4.30
CA ARG A 43 3.90 -4.54 -3.31
C ARG A 43 4.83 -3.43 -3.75
N VAL A 44 5.21 -2.57 -2.82
CA VAL A 44 6.13 -1.45 -3.07
C VAL A 44 7.01 -1.20 -1.86
N THR A 45 8.27 -0.83 -2.08
CA THR A 45 9.17 -0.40 -1.01
C THR A 45 8.81 1.03 -0.59
N ALA A 46 8.59 1.23 0.70
CA ALA A 46 8.33 2.52 1.32
C ALA A 46 9.21 2.68 2.56
N ASP A 47 10.41 3.20 2.34
CA ASP A 47 11.40 3.41 3.41
C ASP A 47 11.12 4.64 4.29
N THR A 48 10.11 5.45 3.93
CA THR A 48 9.75 6.67 4.67
C THR A 48 8.27 6.66 5.07
N PRO A 49 7.92 7.26 6.23
CA PRO A 49 6.52 7.38 6.66
C PRO A 49 5.62 8.07 5.62
N GLU A 50 6.17 9.04 4.89
CA GLU A 50 5.44 9.78 3.85
C GLU A 50 5.02 8.89 2.67
N MET A 51 5.87 7.93 2.28
CA MET A 51 5.54 6.93 1.27
C MET A 51 4.48 5.97 1.81
N VAL A 52 4.53 5.63 3.10
CA VAL A 52 3.50 4.83 3.77
C VAL A 52 2.14 5.50 3.71
N GLU A 53 2.07 6.76 4.11
CA GLU A 53 0.83 7.53 4.06
C GLU A 53 0.30 7.69 2.63
N LEU A 54 1.18 7.88 1.64
CA LEU A 54 0.80 7.96 0.23
C LEU A 54 0.12 6.67 -0.22
N PHE A 55 0.74 5.52 0.00
CA PHE A 55 0.18 4.24 -0.44
C PHE A 55 -1.04 3.81 0.36
N GLN A 56 -1.19 4.25 1.61
CA GLN A 56 -2.44 4.09 2.36
C GLN A 56 -3.59 4.89 1.75
N ARG A 57 -3.36 6.15 1.35
CA ARG A 57 -4.37 6.95 0.64
C ARG A 57 -4.71 6.35 -0.73
N VAL A 58 -3.70 5.89 -1.48
CA VAL A 58 -3.90 5.18 -2.74
C VAL A 58 -4.76 3.93 -2.52
N ALA A 59 -4.48 3.11 -1.51
CA ALA A 59 -5.28 1.92 -1.21
C ALA A 59 -6.75 2.26 -0.92
N HIS A 60 -7.01 3.31 -0.13
CA HIS A 60 -8.36 3.80 0.14
C HIS A 60 -9.06 4.26 -1.16
N ARG A 61 -8.36 5.00 -2.01
CA ARG A 61 -8.93 5.49 -3.28
C ARG A 61 -9.20 4.37 -4.27
N VAL A 62 -8.31 3.38 -4.35
CA VAL A 62 -8.50 2.18 -5.17
C VAL A 62 -9.67 1.36 -4.66
N SER A 63 -9.86 1.25 -3.34
CA SER A 63 -11.03 0.59 -2.75
C SER A 63 -12.34 1.24 -3.22
N ALA A 64 -12.40 2.58 -3.20
CA ALA A 64 -13.54 3.34 -3.69
C ALA A 64 -13.74 3.17 -5.21
N THR A 65 -12.67 3.19 -6.00
CA THR A 65 -12.72 3.03 -7.46
C THR A 65 -13.19 1.65 -7.88
N LEU A 66 -12.72 0.59 -7.21
CA LEU A 66 -13.08 -0.78 -7.54
C LEU A 66 -14.37 -1.23 -6.84
N GLN A 67 -14.93 -0.40 -5.95
CA GLN A 67 -16.05 -0.73 -5.06
C GLN A 67 -15.84 -2.07 -4.34
N ARG A 68 -14.58 -2.33 -3.96
CA ARG A 68 -14.15 -3.57 -3.32
C ARG A 68 -13.25 -3.22 -2.15
N PRO A 69 -13.34 -3.93 -1.03
CA PRO A 69 -12.47 -3.68 0.11
C PRO A 69 -11.02 -3.93 -0.30
N VAL A 70 -10.15 -2.95 -0.02
CA VAL A 70 -8.70 -3.05 -0.23
C VAL A 70 -8.01 -2.73 1.09
N VAL A 71 -7.07 -3.58 1.47
CA VAL A 71 -6.28 -3.43 2.69
C VAL A 71 -4.83 -3.13 2.32
N SER A 72 -4.18 -2.29 3.13
CA SER A 72 -2.74 -2.05 3.03
C SER A 72 -2.10 -2.31 4.38
N TYR A 73 -0.94 -2.98 4.38
CA TYR A 73 -0.16 -3.21 5.57
C TYR A 73 1.33 -3.07 5.27
N ALA A 74 2.09 -2.58 6.26
CA ALA A 74 3.53 -2.52 6.20
C ALA A 74 4.14 -3.86 6.63
N ASN A 75 5.13 -4.33 5.90
CA ASN A 75 5.94 -5.51 6.20
C ASN A 75 7.43 -5.14 6.04
N GLY A 76 8.05 -4.70 7.14
CA GLY A 76 9.41 -4.19 7.13
C GLY A 76 9.50 -2.88 6.34
N ARG A 77 10.24 -2.89 5.22
CA ARG A 77 10.38 -1.74 4.32
C ARG A 77 9.37 -1.75 3.18
N ASP A 78 8.56 -2.79 3.09
CA ASP A 78 7.56 -2.93 2.04
C ASP A 78 6.18 -2.57 2.54
N ILE A 79 5.36 -2.03 1.65
CA ILE A 79 3.91 -1.97 1.81
C ILE A 79 3.32 -2.97 0.86
N VAL A 80 2.36 -3.72 1.38
CA VAL A 80 1.58 -4.67 0.62
C VAL A 80 0.15 -4.17 0.59
N ILE A 81 -0.41 -4.08 -0.61
CA ILE A 81 -1.82 -3.75 -0.87
C ILE A 81 -2.47 -4.99 -1.47
N THR A 82 -3.60 -5.43 -0.93
CA THR A 82 -4.38 -6.56 -1.46
C THR A 82 -5.86 -6.24 -1.37
N PHE A 83 -6.70 -7.01 -2.06
CA PHE A 83 -8.12 -7.03 -1.70
C PHE A 83 -8.25 -7.46 -0.24
N GLY A 84 -9.05 -6.72 0.53
CA GLY A 84 -9.57 -7.22 1.78
C GLY A 84 -10.52 -8.36 1.45
N GLN A 85 -10.54 -9.40 2.29
CA GLN A 85 -11.75 -10.20 2.32
C GLN A 85 -12.84 -9.27 2.80
N GLU A 86 -13.82 -8.98 1.93
CA GLU A 86 -15.11 -8.44 2.36
C GLU A 86 -15.48 -9.25 3.58
N GLN A 87 -15.54 -8.58 4.73
CA GLN A 87 -15.63 -9.29 5.97
C GLN A 87 -16.79 -10.28 5.82
N ALA A 88 -16.47 -11.56 5.89
CA ALA A 88 -17.37 -12.55 6.44
C ALA A 88 -17.57 -12.16 7.91
N LEU A 89 -18.22 -11.02 8.14
CA LEU A 89 -19.00 -10.68 9.32
C LEU A 89 -20.28 -11.52 9.30
N GLY A 90 -20.14 -12.80 8.97
CA GLY A 90 -20.99 -13.88 9.42
C GLY A 90 -20.21 -14.59 10.50
N GLN A 91 -20.04 -13.93 11.65
CA GLN A 91 -19.74 -14.63 12.88
C GLN A 91 -20.99 -15.47 13.18
N GLU A 92 -21.05 -16.67 12.60
CA GLU A 92 -21.98 -17.72 12.95
C GLU A 92 -21.72 -18.08 14.41
N ARG A 93 -22.38 -17.37 15.33
CA ARG A 93 -22.58 -17.87 16.69
C ARG A 93 -23.69 -18.91 16.61
N ALA A 94 -23.23 -20.14 16.35
CA ALA A 94 -23.80 -21.46 16.66
C ALA A 94 -25.33 -21.55 16.91
N PRO A 95 -26.05 -22.42 16.18
CA PRO A 95 -27.38 -22.85 16.59
C PRO A 95 -27.26 -23.83 17.77
N GLY A 96 -28.06 -23.61 18.81
CA GLY A 96 -28.48 -24.67 19.72
C GLY A 96 -27.69 -24.81 21.03
N LEU A 97 -28.29 -24.34 22.12
CA LEU A 97 -28.26 -25.10 23.36
C LEU A 97 -29.65 -25.01 24.01
N THR A 98 -30.47 -26.01 23.70
CA THR A 98 -31.61 -26.42 24.52
C THR A 98 -31.08 -27.24 25.69
N SER A 99 -31.42 -26.85 26.92
CA SER A 99 -31.66 -27.74 28.06
C SER A 99 -32.61 -27.06 29.02
#